data_AF-A0Y2N5-F1
#
_entry.id   AF-A0Y2N5-F1
#
_cell.length_a   1.000
_cell.length_b   1.000
_cell.length_c   1.000
_cell.angle_alpha   90.00
_cell.angle_beta   90.00
_cell.angle_gamma   90.00
#
_symmetry.space_group_name_H-M   'P 1'
#
loop_
_entity.id
_entity.type
_entity.pdbx_description
1 polymer ?
#
loop_
_entity_poly.entity_id
_entity_poly.type
_entity_poly.pdbx_seq_one_letter_code
_entity_poly.pdbx_strand_id
1 'polypeptide(L)'
;MQRPTVFFISHGGGPMPLLCDANHAEMRACLEQVAATIPKPSAILMVSAHWEAQPISITAHSSPPLIYDYYGFPKQAYQLTYPCAGQPQLANLVQQALATRNIDSKLDPQRGYDHGMFVPLKIMYPEADIPSVQISLHPSLDPLLHVEIGKALQSIDYDNLLIIGSGFTFHNMRPFGVTQSSDVNQQNQAFENWLVSTIADQTLTEHQREQQLLAWQQAPAARFNHP
;
A
#
# COMPACT_ATOMS: atom_id res chain seq x y z
N MET A 1 -18.85 -16.44 -2.72
CA MET A 1 -17.65 -15.65 -3.07
C MET A 1 -16.72 -15.65 -1.88
N GLN A 2 -15.45 -15.98 -2.08
CA GLN A 2 -14.43 -15.90 -1.03
C GLN A 2 -14.03 -14.43 -0.87
N ARG A 3 -14.01 -13.92 0.37
CA ARG A 3 -13.56 -12.54 0.61
C ARG A 3 -12.05 -12.45 0.32
N PRO A 4 -11.58 -11.39 -0.37
CA PRO A 4 -10.16 -11.16 -0.56
C PRO A 4 -9.42 -11.10 0.77
N THR A 5 -8.17 -11.55 0.79
CA THR A 5 -7.26 -11.26 1.90
C THR A 5 -6.76 -9.82 1.74
N VAL A 6 -6.74 -9.05 2.81
CA VAL A 6 -6.38 -7.62 2.77
C VAL A 6 -5.31 -7.32 3.82
N PHE A 7 -4.24 -6.65 3.41
CA PHE A 7 -3.22 -6.12 4.31
C PHE A 7 -2.96 -4.65 4.04
N PHE A 8 -2.59 -3.92 5.10
CA PHE A 8 -1.87 -2.67 4.98
C PHE A 8 -0.45 -2.91 5.50
N ILE A 9 0.57 -2.55 4.73
CA ILE A 9 1.97 -2.81 5.06
C ILE A 9 2.82 -1.54 4.95
N SER A 10 3.87 -1.49 5.75
CA SER A 10 4.96 -0.55 5.51
C SER A 10 5.81 -1.02 4.34
N HIS A 11 6.22 -0.12 3.43
CA HIS A 11 7.18 -0.42 2.37
C HIS A 11 8.63 -0.03 2.72
N GLY A 12 8.87 0.59 3.88
CA GLY A 12 10.21 1.00 4.28
C GLY A 12 10.76 2.18 3.47
N GLY A 13 11.91 2.73 3.84
CA GLY A 13 12.57 3.71 2.97
C GLY A 13 13.14 3.01 1.74
N GLY A 14 12.67 3.30 0.53
CA GLY A 14 13.28 2.73 -0.68
C GLY A 14 14.77 3.09 -0.76
N PRO A 15 15.71 2.14 -0.98
CA PRO A 15 15.67 0.67 -1.07
C PRO A 15 16.18 -0.06 0.20
N MET A 16 16.21 0.63 1.33
CA MET A 16 16.84 0.23 2.59
C MET A 16 16.45 -1.17 3.07
N PRO A 17 15.17 -1.61 3.02
CA PRO A 17 14.82 -2.98 3.37
C PRO A 17 15.63 -4.02 2.60
N LEU A 18 15.75 -3.87 1.27
CA LEU A 18 16.47 -4.80 0.40
C LEU A 18 17.99 -4.69 0.52
N LEU A 19 18.50 -3.57 1.02
CA LEU A 19 19.92 -3.39 1.34
C LEU A 19 20.30 -3.92 2.74
N CYS A 20 19.40 -4.69 3.36
CA CYS A 20 19.61 -5.26 4.69
C CYS A 20 19.88 -4.21 5.79
N ASP A 21 19.34 -3.00 5.64
CA ASP A 21 19.44 -1.98 6.69
C ASP A 21 18.91 -2.52 8.03
N ALA A 22 19.61 -2.19 9.11
CA ALA A 22 19.34 -2.72 10.44
C ALA A 22 18.00 -2.19 11.01
N ASN A 23 17.64 -0.94 10.70
CA ASN A 23 16.39 -0.33 11.19
C ASN A 23 15.16 -0.92 10.50
N HIS A 24 15.34 -1.69 9.42
CA HIS A 24 14.26 -2.36 8.69
C HIS A 24 14.20 -3.87 8.96
N ALA A 25 14.98 -4.40 9.91
CA ALA A 25 15.02 -5.84 10.20
C ALA A 25 13.67 -6.39 10.68
N GLU A 26 12.99 -5.69 11.59
CA GLU A 26 11.66 -6.09 12.09
C GLU A 26 10.61 -6.07 10.97
N MET A 27 10.62 -5.01 10.15
CA MET A 27 9.74 -4.91 8.99
C MET A 27 9.92 -6.09 8.03
N ARG A 28 11.17 -6.44 7.68
CA ARG A 28 11.46 -7.59 6.82
C ARG A 28 10.92 -8.88 7.41
N ALA A 29 11.23 -9.16 8.68
CA ALA A 29 10.79 -10.37 9.35
C ALA A 29 9.25 -10.46 9.41
N CYS A 30 8.56 -9.34 9.62
CA CYS A 30 7.10 -9.28 9.58
C CYS A 30 6.55 -9.64 8.19
N LEU A 31 7.11 -9.06 7.12
CA LEU A 31 6.68 -9.35 5.74
C LEU A 31 6.93 -10.81 5.35
N GLU A 32 8.08 -11.36 5.71
CA GLU A 32 8.42 -12.78 5.51
C GLU A 32 7.43 -13.69 6.25
N GLN A 33 7.11 -13.36 7.50
CA GLN A 33 6.16 -14.11 8.32
C GLN A 33 4.73 -14.05 7.76
N VAL A 34 4.27 -12.89 7.31
CA VAL A 34 2.95 -12.74 6.67
C VAL A 34 2.88 -13.60 5.41
N ALA A 35 3.89 -13.54 4.55
CA ALA A 35 3.94 -14.34 3.33
C ALA A 35 3.95 -15.85 3.60
N ALA A 36 4.59 -16.29 4.68
CA ALA A 36 4.66 -17.68 5.09
C ALA A 36 3.36 -18.21 5.74
N THR A 37 2.48 -17.33 6.24
CA THR A 37 1.28 -17.72 7.01
C THR A 37 0.00 -17.75 6.20
N ILE A 38 -0.04 -17.05 5.06
CA ILE A 38 -1.21 -17.02 4.19
C ILE A 38 -1.03 -17.98 3.00
N PRO A 39 -2.13 -18.52 2.43
CA PRO A 39 -2.06 -19.21 1.15
C PRO A 39 -1.46 -18.29 0.08
N LYS A 40 -0.57 -18.82 -0.76
CA LYS A 40 0.02 -18.07 -1.86
C LYS A 40 -1.10 -17.53 -2.79
N PRO A 41 -1.24 -16.20 -2.97
CA PRO A 41 -2.31 -15.63 -3.77
C PRO A 41 -2.12 -15.93 -5.26
N SER A 42 -3.22 -15.94 -6.02
CA SER A 42 -3.17 -16.12 -7.47
C SER A 42 -2.84 -14.82 -8.21
N ALA A 43 -3.14 -13.67 -7.59
CA ALA A 43 -2.76 -12.34 -8.03
C ALA A 43 -2.72 -11.36 -6.85
N ILE A 44 -2.01 -10.23 -7.04
CA ILE A 44 -1.93 -9.14 -6.06
C ILE A 44 -2.49 -7.86 -6.67
N LEU A 45 -3.38 -7.18 -5.96
CA LEU A 45 -3.78 -5.80 -6.25
C LEU A 45 -3.16 -4.89 -5.19
N MET A 46 -2.30 -3.95 -5.61
CA MET A 46 -1.61 -3.06 -4.70
C MET A 46 -1.99 -1.59 -4.89
N VAL A 47 -2.43 -0.94 -3.82
CA VAL A 47 -2.55 0.52 -3.73
C VAL A 47 -1.22 1.06 -3.21
N SER A 48 -0.49 1.88 -3.98
CA SER A 48 0.80 2.43 -3.56
C SER A 48 0.72 3.91 -3.18
N ALA A 49 1.28 4.26 -2.02
CA ALA A 49 1.43 5.65 -1.60
C ALA A 49 2.35 6.50 -2.52
N HIS A 50 3.14 5.86 -3.38
CA HIS A 50 4.05 6.56 -4.32
C HIS A 50 3.42 6.88 -5.67
N TRP A 51 2.12 6.61 -5.83
CA TRP A 51 1.43 6.88 -7.07
C TRP A 51 0.10 7.58 -6.84
N GLU A 52 0.07 8.88 -7.11
CA GLU A 52 -1.14 9.67 -7.16
C GLU A 52 -1.48 10.01 -8.62
N ALA A 53 -2.76 9.87 -9.00
CA ALA A 53 -3.23 10.23 -10.33
C ALA A 53 -4.72 10.61 -10.35
N GLN A 54 -5.07 11.49 -11.29
CA GLN A 54 -6.45 11.85 -11.60
C GLN A 54 -6.67 11.76 -13.13
N PRO A 55 -7.61 10.92 -13.61
CA PRO A 55 -8.43 9.97 -12.86
C PRO A 55 -7.58 8.84 -12.21
N ILE A 56 -8.23 7.99 -11.39
CA ILE A 56 -7.56 6.82 -10.79
C ILE A 56 -6.92 5.99 -11.89
N SER A 57 -5.63 5.71 -11.77
CA SER A 57 -4.87 5.01 -12.79
C SER A 57 -4.54 3.59 -12.33
N ILE A 58 -4.61 2.62 -13.25
CA ILE A 58 -4.42 1.20 -12.98
C ILE A 58 -3.39 0.67 -13.96
N THR A 59 -2.34 0.00 -13.49
CA THR A 59 -1.35 -0.61 -14.40
C THR A 59 -2.00 -1.68 -15.27
N ALA A 60 -1.75 -1.65 -16.57
CA ALA A 60 -2.28 -2.62 -17.54
C ALA A 60 -1.18 -3.24 -18.44
N HIS A 61 0.09 -2.94 -18.18
CA HIS A 61 1.22 -3.53 -18.90
C HIS A 61 1.42 -5.01 -18.46
N SER A 62 1.64 -5.94 -19.39
CA SER A 62 1.80 -7.38 -19.08
C SER A 62 3.14 -7.74 -18.44
N SER A 63 4.20 -6.97 -18.70
CA SER A 63 5.50 -7.07 -18.04
C SER A 63 6.02 -5.68 -17.59
N PRO A 64 5.44 -5.06 -16.55
CA PRO A 64 5.77 -3.70 -16.17
C PRO A 64 7.24 -3.56 -15.74
N PRO A 65 7.96 -2.50 -16.18
CA PRO A 65 9.31 -2.25 -15.68
C PRO A 65 9.26 -1.77 -14.21
N LEU A 66 10.39 -1.84 -13.51
CA LEU A 66 10.51 -1.17 -12.20
C LEU A 66 10.77 0.32 -12.38
N ILE A 67 10.25 1.10 -11.43
CA ILE A 67 10.46 2.53 -11.29
C ILE A 67 11.25 2.75 -10.00
N TYR A 68 12.45 3.30 -10.14
CA TYR A 68 13.31 3.65 -9.01
C TYR A 68 13.04 5.09 -8.59
N ASP A 69 12.00 5.28 -7.81
CA ASP A 69 11.51 6.56 -7.28
C ASP A 69 12.21 6.97 -5.96
N TYR A 70 13.47 6.55 -5.79
CA TYR A 70 14.35 6.93 -4.69
C TYR A 70 15.74 7.34 -5.20
N TYR A 71 16.44 8.18 -4.44
CA TYR A 71 17.66 8.86 -4.90
C TYR A 71 18.76 8.85 -3.84
N GLY A 72 20.02 9.01 -4.28
CA GLY A 72 21.17 9.16 -3.37
C GLY A 72 21.77 7.83 -2.87
N PHE A 73 21.37 6.70 -3.44
CA PHE A 73 21.87 5.37 -3.04
C PHE A 73 23.02 4.87 -3.93
N PRO A 74 23.79 3.85 -3.48
CA PRO A 74 24.81 3.21 -4.31
C PRO A 74 24.23 2.61 -5.61
N LYS A 75 25.07 2.48 -6.64
CA LYS A 75 24.66 1.95 -7.95
C LYS A 75 23.98 0.57 -7.87
N GLN A 76 24.39 -0.28 -6.93
CA GLN A 76 23.79 -1.61 -6.77
C GLN A 76 22.28 -1.54 -6.46
N ALA A 77 21.81 -0.47 -5.80
CA ALA A 77 20.41 -0.33 -5.47
C ALA A 77 19.53 -0.16 -6.74
N TYR A 78 20.06 0.49 -7.76
CA TYR A 78 19.42 0.68 -9.07
C TYR A 78 19.59 -0.53 -10.02
N GLN A 79 20.22 -1.59 -9.54
CA GLN A 79 20.37 -2.86 -10.25
C GLN A 79 19.42 -3.94 -9.71
N LEU A 80 18.63 -3.63 -8.68
CA LEU A 80 17.65 -4.55 -8.09
C LEU A 80 16.55 -4.88 -9.10
N THR A 81 16.34 -6.16 -9.38
CA THR A 81 15.27 -6.61 -10.29
C THR A 81 14.14 -7.31 -9.52
N TYR A 82 12.93 -7.21 -10.05
CA TYR A 82 11.76 -7.95 -9.60
C TYR A 82 10.83 -8.16 -10.81
N PRO A 83 10.99 -9.26 -11.56
CA PRO A 83 10.33 -9.48 -12.85
C PRO A 83 8.86 -9.92 -12.69
N CYS A 84 8.11 -9.21 -11.86
CA CYS A 84 6.71 -9.49 -11.61
C CYS A 84 5.87 -9.20 -12.85
N ALA A 85 5.10 -10.20 -13.29
CA ALA A 85 4.17 -10.02 -14.40
C ALA A 85 3.03 -9.07 -14.00
N GLY A 86 2.50 -8.35 -14.98
CA GLY A 86 1.21 -7.66 -14.84
C GLY A 86 0.04 -8.63 -15.00
N GLN A 87 -1.16 -8.21 -14.58
CA GLN A 87 -2.39 -8.97 -14.77
C GLN A 87 -3.48 -8.13 -15.47
N PRO A 88 -3.45 -8.02 -16.82
CA PRO A 88 -4.39 -7.18 -17.56
C PRO A 88 -5.87 -7.54 -17.33
N GLN A 89 -6.21 -8.81 -17.13
CA GLN A 89 -7.57 -9.23 -16.82
C GLN A 89 -8.04 -8.65 -15.47
N LEU A 90 -7.20 -8.71 -14.44
CA LEU A 90 -7.50 -8.10 -13.14
C LEU A 90 -7.59 -6.57 -13.25
N ALA A 91 -6.72 -5.93 -14.03
CA ALA A 91 -6.78 -4.48 -14.25
C ALA A 91 -8.12 -4.04 -14.85
N ASN A 92 -8.67 -4.81 -15.80
CA ASN A 92 -10.00 -4.56 -16.36
C ASN A 92 -11.11 -4.75 -15.30
N LEU A 93 -11.03 -5.80 -14.47
CA LEU A 93 -11.99 -6.02 -13.38
C LEU A 93 -11.97 -4.88 -12.35
N VAL A 94 -10.78 -4.36 -12.03
CA VAL A 94 -10.62 -3.19 -11.15
C VAL A 94 -11.31 -1.97 -11.77
N GLN A 95 -11.04 -1.68 -13.06
CA GLN A 95 -11.68 -0.56 -13.75
C GLN A 95 -13.22 -0.69 -13.75
N GLN A 96 -13.74 -1.89 -14.03
CA GLN A 96 -15.17 -2.17 -14.00
C GLN A 96 -15.76 -1.98 -12.59
N ALA A 97 -15.08 -2.45 -11.55
CA ALA A 97 -15.51 -2.28 -10.17
C ALA A 97 -15.62 -0.79 -9.79
N LEU A 98 -14.61 0.03 -10.14
CA LEU A 98 -14.65 1.48 -9.92
C LEU A 98 -15.80 2.15 -10.67
N ALA A 99 -16.07 1.73 -11.90
CA ALA A 99 -17.17 2.26 -12.71
C ALA A 99 -18.55 2.00 -12.05
N THR A 100 -18.75 0.89 -11.33
CA THR A 100 -20.03 0.63 -10.61
C THR A 100 -20.35 1.67 -9.53
N ARG A 101 -19.34 2.44 -9.08
CA ARG A 101 -19.47 3.53 -8.12
C ARG A 101 -19.28 4.91 -8.73
N ASN A 102 -19.29 5.02 -10.06
CA ASN A 102 -19.04 6.27 -10.79
C ASN A 102 -17.67 6.91 -10.47
N ILE A 103 -16.65 6.08 -10.21
CA ILE A 103 -15.29 6.55 -9.98
C ILE A 103 -14.53 6.49 -11.31
N ASP A 104 -14.16 7.67 -11.84
CA ASP A 104 -13.39 7.77 -13.07
C ASP A 104 -12.03 7.07 -12.93
N SER A 105 -11.72 6.22 -13.90
CA SER A 105 -10.45 5.48 -13.92
C SER A 105 -9.95 5.18 -15.33
N LYS A 106 -8.63 5.04 -15.46
CA LYS A 106 -7.95 4.69 -16.71
C LYS A 106 -6.98 3.52 -16.52
N LEU A 107 -6.86 2.71 -17.56
CA LEU A 107 -5.80 1.71 -17.70
C LEU A 107 -4.54 2.39 -18.24
N ASP A 108 -3.42 2.19 -17.57
CA ASP A 108 -2.11 2.71 -17.97
C ASP A 108 -1.23 1.55 -18.48
N PRO A 109 -1.06 1.41 -19.80
CA PRO A 109 -0.26 0.34 -20.38
C PRO A 109 1.25 0.64 -20.36
N GLN A 110 1.70 1.75 -19.76
CA GLN A 110 3.11 2.16 -19.73
C GLN A 110 3.68 2.26 -18.31
N ARG A 111 2.82 2.45 -17.31
CA ARG A 111 3.24 2.56 -15.91
C ARG A 111 3.94 1.28 -15.42
N GLY A 112 5.13 1.48 -14.86
CA GLY A 112 5.89 0.47 -14.12
C GLY A 112 5.57 0.45 -12.62
N TYR A 113 6.25 -0.43 -11.88
CA TYR A 113 6.07 -0.61 -10.44
C TYR A 113 7.08 0.23 -9.64
N ASP A 114 6.60 1.14 -8.80
CA ASP A 114 7.42 1.90 -7.85
C ASP A 114 7.95 1.06 -6.67
N HIS A 115 8.87 1.63 -5.89
CA HIS A 115 9.46 0.94 -4.75
C HIS A 115 8.45 0.60 -3.66
N GLY A 116 7.39 1.39 -3.52
CA GLY A 116 6.27 1.08 -2.64
C GLY A 116 5.67 -0.30 -2.92
N MET A 117 5.81 -0.78 -4.15
CA MET A 117 5.41 -2.12 -4.54
C MET A 117 6.55 -3.12 -4.57
N PHE A 118 7.59 -2.90 -5.36
CA PHE A 118 8.55 -3.98 -5.61
C PHE A 118 9.42 -4.29 -4.39
N VAL A 119 9.65 -3.34 -3.47
CA VAL A 119 10.45 -3.57 -2.26
C VAL A 119 9.76 -4.57 -1.33
N PRO A 120 8.54 -4.32 -0.83
CA PRO A 120 7.87 -5.27 0.05
C PRO A 120 7.56 -6.58 -0.68
N LEU A 121 7.16 -6.55 -1.95
CA LEU A 121 6.86 -7.77 -2.68
C LEU A 121 8.10 -8.65 -2.91
N LYS A 122 9.29 -8.07 -3.14
CA LYS A 122 10.52 -8.86 -3.24
C LYS A 122 10.92 -9.52 -1.93
N ILE A 123 10.50 -8.99 -0.79
CA ILE A 123 10.68 -9.61 0.53
C ILE A 123 9.65 -10.73 0.73
N MET A 124 8.38 -10.48 0.44
CA MET A 124 7.30 -11.45 0.62
C MET A 124 7.37 -12.64 -0.37
N TYR A 125 7.66 -12.35 -1.64
CA TYR A 125 7.58 -13.29 -2.76
C TYR A 125 8.80 -13.15 -3.69
N PRO A 126 10.01 -13.54 -3.24
CA PRO A 126 11.27 -13.24 -3.93
C PRO A 126 11.35 -13.74 -5.38
N GLU A 127 10.62 -14.81 -5.71
CA GLU A 127 10.56 -15.41 -7.05
C GLU A 127 9.78 -14.58 -8.09
N ALA A 128 9.05 -13.54 -7.65
CA ALA A 128 8.25 -12.66 -8.51
C ALA A 128 7.22 -13.40 -9.39
N ASP A 129 6.74 -14.55 -8.94
CA ASP A 129 5.89 -15.46 -9.72
C ASP A 129 4.38 -15.28 -9.47
N ILE A 130 4.01 -14.19 -8.79
CA ILE A 130 2.62 -13.79 -8.57
C ILE A 130 2.33 -12.56 -9.44
N PRO A 131 1.42 -12.65 -10.41
CA PRO A 131 1.09 -11.53 -11.27
C PRO A 131 0.37 -10.44 -10.46
N SER A 132 0.69 -9.19 -10.73
CA SER A 132 0.24 -8.07 -9.90
C SER A 132 -0.37 -6.94 -10.73
N VAL A 133 -1.14 -6.09 -10.07
CA VAL A 133 -1.68 -4.83 -10.59
C VAL A 133 -1.46 -3.77 -9.53
N GLN A 134 -1.00 -2.60 -9.95
CA GLN A 134 -0.94 -1.41 -9.11
C GLN A 134 -2.11 -0.48 -9.44
N ILE A 135 -2.64 0.20 -8.43
CA ILE A 135 -3.65 1.27 -8.55
C ILE A 135 -3.17 2.53 -7.81
N SER A 136 -3.42 3.69 -8.39
CA SER A 136 -3.05 4.98 -7.81
C SER A 136 -4.00 5.41 -6.68
N LEU A 137 -3.51 6.28 -5.80
CA LEU A 137 -4.35 7.15 -4.98
C LEU A 137 -4.92 8.30 -5.80
N HIS A 138 -6.00 8.92 -5.31
CA HIS A 138 -6.47 10.19 -5.86
C HIS A 138 -5.72 11.35 -5.18
N PRO A 139 -5.21 12.35 -5.93
CA PRO A 139 -4.39 13.44 -5.37
C PRO A 139 -5.14 14.37 -4.41
N SER A 140 -6.48 14.30 -4.35
CA SER A 140 -7.24 15.02 -3.32
C SER A 140 -7.04 14.45 -1.92
N LEU A 141 -6.61 13.19 -1.81
CA LEU A 141 -6.51 12.44 -0.55
C LEU A 141 -7.80 12.49 0.29
N ASP A 142 -8.94 12.67 -0.36
CA ASP A 142 -10.25 12.71 0.28
C ASP A 142 -10.56 11.32 0.87
N PRO A 143 -10.70 11.18 2.20
CA PRO A 143 -10.95 9.88 2.80
C PRO A 143 -12.27 9.26 2.35
N LEU A 144 -13.30 10.07 2.03
CA LEU A 144 -14.57 9.54 1.52
C LEU A 144 -14.38 8.86 0.18
N LEU A 145 -13.69 9.52 -0.76
CA LEU A 145 -13.38 8.93 -2.06
C LEU A 145 -12.60 7.61 -1.92
N HIS A 146 -11.60 7.55 -1.04
CA HIS A 146 -10.80 6.34 -0.86
C HIS A 146 -11.57 5.20 -0.17
N VAL A 147 -12.50 5.51 0.73
CA VAL A 147 -13.46 4.53 1.27
C VAL A 147 -14.36 3.99 0.15
N GLU A 148 -14.88 4.86 -0.72
CA GLU A 148 -15.71 4.45 -1.85
C GLU A 148 -14.94 3.59 -2.87
N ILE A 149 -13.66 3.89 -3.11
CA ILE A 149 -12.75 3.01 -3.86
C ILE A 149 -12.66 1.63 -3.20
N GLY A 150 -12.39 1.56 -1.88
CA GLY A 150 -12.33 0.28 -1.17
C GLY A 150 -13.63 -0.53 -1.27
N LYS A 151 -14.79 0.13 -1.17
CA LYS A 151 -16.10 -0.51 -1.34
C LYS A 151 -16.36 -0.96 -2.79
N ALA A 152 -15.80 -0.29 -3.79
CA ALA A 152 -15.82 -0.78 -5.18
C ALA A 152 -14.95 -2.04 -5.31
N LEU A 153 -13.71 -2.01 -4.80
CA LEU A 153 -12.78 -3.14 -4.90
C LEU A 153 -13.30 -4.41 -4.21
N GLN A 154 -14.15 -4.27 -3.18
CA GLN A 154 -14.80 -5.40 -2.52
C GLN A 154 -15.66 -6.26 -3.47
N SER A 155 -16.17 -5.71 -4.58
CA SER A 155 -17.00 -6.45 -5.53
C SER A 155 -16.20 -7.26 -6.56
N ILE A 156 -14.86 -7.19 -6.53
CA ILE A 156 -14.02 -7.94 -7.46
C ILE A 156 -14.11 -9.44 -7.12
N ASP A 157 -14.66 -10.22 -8.04
CA ASP A 157 -14.68 -11.67 -7.97
C ASP A 157 -13.44 -12.23 -8.67
N TYR A 158 -12.42 -12.55 -7.89
CA TYR A 158 -11.15 -13.07 -8.39
C TYR A 158 -10.61 -14.12 -7.41
N ASP A 159 -10.22 -15.27 -7.94
CA ASP A 159 -9.81 -16.42 -7.13
C ASP A 159 -8.57 -16.07 -6.30
N ASN A 160 -8.62 -16.27 -4.99
CA ASN A 160 -7.51 -16.05 -4.06
C ASN A 160 -6.73 -14.73 -4.30
N LEU A 161 -7.46 -13.62 -4.43
CA LEU A 161 -6.90 -12.28 -4.58
C LEU A 161 -6.35 -11.75 -3.25
N LEU A 162 -5.12 -11.25 -3.27
CA LEU A 162 -4.53 -10.49 -2.18
C LEU A 162 -4.56 -8.99 -2.52
N ILE A 163 -5.20 -8.18 -1.66
CA ILE A 163 -5.22 -6.72 -1.77
C ILE A 163 -4.24 -6.14 -0.74
N ILE A 164 -3.34 -5.27 -1.17
CA ILE A 164 -2.35 -4.63 -0.29
C ILE A 164 -2.42 -3.12 -0.42
N GLY A 165 -2.63 -2.42 0.69
CA GLY A 165 -2.28 -1.02 0.82
C GLY A 165 -0.82 -0.89 1.26
N SER A 166 0.02 -0.25 0.44
CA SER A 166 1.43 -0.06 0.74
C SER A 166 1.71 1.41 1.06
N GLY A 167 2.15 1.68 2.29
CA GLY A 167 2.27 3.04 2.79
C GLY A 167 3.11 3.14 4.07
N PHE A 168 2.81 4.16 4.87
CA PHE A 168 3.27 4.32 6.24
C PHE A 168 2.15 4.94 7.07
N THR A 169 2.08 4.57 8.33
CA THR A 169 1.24 5.22 9.37
C THR A 169 1.93 6.42 10.03
N PHE A 170 3.23 6.59 9.76
CA PHE A 170 4.02 7.77 10.09
C PHE A 170 4.73 8.29 8.84
N HIS A 171 4.38 9.49 8.38
CA HIS A 171 4.97 10.10 7.18
C HIS A 171 5.31 11.58 7.42
N ASN A 172 6.01 11.87 8.51
CA ASN A 172 6.56 13.19 8.77
C ASN A 172 8.08 13.17 8.65
N MET A 173 8.61 13.78 7.59
CA MET A 173 10.06 13.78 7.31
C MET A 173 10.85 14.77 8.18
N ARG A 174 10.18 15.73 8.85
CA ARG A 174 10.86 16.78 9.63
C ARG A 174 11.68 16.21 10.81
N PRO A 175 11.19 15.22 11.58
CA PRO A 175 11.93 14.66 12.70
C PRO A 175 13.02 13.64 12.33
N PHE A 176 13.09 13.14 11.09
CA PHE A 176 14.01 12.05 10.69
C PHE A 176 15.52 12.37 10.82
N GLY A 177 15.89 13.61 11.16
CA GLY A 177 17.27 14.02 11.45
C GLY A 177 17.51 14.54 12.87
N VAL A 178 16.48 14.54 13.73
CA VAL A 178 16.59 14.94 15.14
C VAL A 178 16.59 13.66 15.97
N THR A 179 17.47 13.55 16.98
CA THR A 179 17.41 12.46 17.97
C THR A 179 15.95 12.25 18.39
N GLN A 180 15.41 11.03 18.21
CA GLN A 180 14.02 10.71 18.53
C GLN A 180 13.70 11.21 19.95
N SER A 181 13.03 12.35 20.02
CA SER A 181 12.65 12.92 21.29
C SER A 181 11.47 12.11 21.83
N SER A 182 11.33 12.08 23.16
CA SER A 182 10.18 11.45 23.79
C SER A 182 8.85 11.98 23.24
N ASP A 183 8.82 13.24 22.82
CA ASP A 183 7.64 13.89 22.22
C ASP A 183 7.28 13.32 20.84
N VAL A 184 8.26 13.13 19.93
CA VAL A 184 8.02 12.50 18.62
C VAL A 184 7.43 11.10 18.78
N ASN A 185 8.02 10.31 19.70
CA ASN A 185 7.57 8.95 19.96
C ASN A 185 6.16 8.92 20.59
N GLN A 186 5.86 9.86 21.49
CA GLN A 186 4.53 9.98 22.09
C GLN A 186 3.47 10.35 21.04
N GLN A 187 3.76 11.29 20.16
CA GLN A 187 2.84 11.74 19.11
C GLN A 187 2.61 10.64 18.06
N ASN A 188 3.65 9.89 17.69
CA ASN A 188 3.51 8.71 16.86
C ASN A 188 2.63 7.64 17.53
N GLN A 189 2.96 7.27 18.77
CA GLN A 189 2.20 6.25 19.51
C GLN A 189 0.73 6.62 19.70
N ALA A 190 0.41 7.91 19.88
CA ALA A 190 -0.96 8.37 20.02
C ALA A 190 -1.79 8.12 18.76
N PHE A 191 -1.22 8.37 17.57
CA PHE A 191 -1.88 8.11 16.31
C PHE A 191 -1.99 6.62 16.02
N GLU A 192 -0.91 5.85 16.26
CA GLU A 192 -0.90 4.39 16.14
C GLU A 192 -1.98 3.74 17.00
N ASN A 193 -2.08 4.13 18.27
CA ASN A 193 -3.08 3.59 19.18
C ASN A 193 -4.51 3.86 18.68
N TRP A 194 -4.76 5.06 18.16
CA TRP A 194 -6.04 5.39 17.55
C TRP A 194 -6.31 4.57 16.29
N LEU A 195 -5.31 4.39 15.43
CA LEU A 195 -5.48 3.60 14.20
C LEU A 195 -5.76 2.14 14.53
N VAL A 196 -4.98 1.53 15.42
CA VAL A 196 -5.16 0.15 15.87
C VAL A 196 -6.53 -0.05 16.50
N SER A 197 -6.98 0.84 17.39
CA SER A 197 -8.33 0.73 17.96
C SER A 197 -9.40 0.89 16.88
N THR A 198 -9.22 1.83 15.95
CA THR A 198 -10.14 2.06 14.84
C THR A 198 -10.24 0.85 13.92
N ILE A 199 -9.17 0.09 13.65
CA ILE A 199 -9.21 -1.04 12.70
C ILE A 199 -9.41 -2.42 13.35
N ALA A 200 -8.97 -2.62 14.60
CA ALA A 200 -8.95 -3.94 15.24
C ALA A 200 -10.04 -4.13 16.30
N ASP A 201 -10.72 -3.06 16.75
CA ASP A 201 -11.82 -3.18 17.69
C ASP A 201 -13.03 -3.87 17.03
N GLN A 202 -13.35 -5.07 17.52
CA GLN A 202 -14.45 -5.91 17.04
C GLN A 202 -15.82 -5.45 17.55
N THR A 203 -15.88 -4.50 18.50
CA THR A 203 -17.12 -3.93 19.02
C THR A 203 -17.65 -2.79 18.15
N LEU A 204 -16.80 -2.18 17.32
CA LEU A 204 -17.20 -1.17 16.35
C LEU A 204 -17.96 -1.79 15.18
N THR A 205 -19.13 -1.22 14.88
CA THR A 205 -19.81 -1.49 13.61
C THR A 205 -19.00 -0.91 12.44
N GLU A 206 -19.16 -1.48 11.24
CA GLU A 206 -18.53 -0.95 10.02
C GLU A 206 -18.86 0.53 9.78
N HIS A 207 -20.09 0.96 10.11
CA HIS A 207 -20.47 2.36 10.01
C HIS A 207 -19.67 3.25 10.98
N GLN A 208 -19.53 2.84 12.24
CA GLN A 208 -18.72 3.59 13.22
C GLN A 208 -17.24 3.63 12.83
N ARG A 209 -16.71 2.52 12.32
CA ARG A 209 -15.34 2.42 11.81
C ARG A 209 -15.12 3.38 10.64
N GLU A 210 -16.03 3.37 9.68
CA GLU A 210 -16.02 4.30 8.55
C GLU A 210 -16.06 5.76 9.03
N GLN A 211 -16.97 6.13 9.94
CA GLN A 211 -17.02 7.50 10.46
C GLN A 211 -15.71 7.93 11.13
N GLN A 212 -15.05 7.04 11.88
CA GLN A 212 -13.74 7.33 12.47
C GLN A 212 -12.67 7.54 11.40
N LEU A 213 -12.60 6.66 10.40
CA LEU A 213 -11.65 6.78 9.28
C LEU A 213 -11.89 8.04 8.44
N LEU A 214 -13.15 8.43 8.19
CA LEU A 214 -13.48 9.68 7.52
C LEU A 214 -13.02 10.91 8.32
N ALA A 215 -13.04 10.80 9.65
CA ALA A 215 -12.59 11.84 10.56
C ALA A 215 -11.11 11.71 10.98
N TRP A 216 -10.28 10.93 10.27
CA TRP A 216 -8.90 10.62 10.68
C TRP A 216 -8.05 11.85 11.00
N GLN A 217 -8.31 12.99 10.36
CA GLN A 217 -7.58 14.24 10.60
C GLN A 217 -7.81 14.81 12.00
N GLN A 218 -8.87 14.38 12.69
CA GLN A 218 -9.18 14.71 14.07
C GLN A 218 -8.57 13.72 15.06
N ALA A 219 -7.94 12.65 14.57
CA ALA A 219 -7.26 11.68 15.43
C ALA A 219 -6.10 12.34 16.21
N PRO A 220 -5.74 11.80 17.38
CA PRO A 220 -4.59 12.27 18.14
C PRO A 220 -3.35 12.37 17.27
N ALA A 221 -2.72 13.55 17.25
CA ALA A 221 -1.50 13.82 16.49
C ALA A 221 -1.58 13.51 14.97
N ALA A 222 -2.76 13.44 14.36
CA ALA A 222 -2.91 13.08 12.94
C ALA A 222 -2.05 13.93 12.01
N ARG A 223 -2.12 15.26 12.13
CA ARG A 223 -1.33 16.22 11.32
C ARG A 223 0.14 16.32 11.72
N PHE A 224 0.51 15.74 12.86
CA PHE A 224 1.92 15.56 13.14
C PHE A 224 2.46 14.36 12.37
N ASN A 225 1.74 13.24 12.33
CA ASN A 225 2.17 12.02 11.66
C ASN A 225 2.01 12.11 10.13
N HIS A 226 1.01 12.85 9.66
CA HIS A 226 0.71 13.11 8.26
C HIS A 226 0.50 14.64 8.04
N PRO A 227 1.60 15.41 7.96
CA PRO A 227 1.56 16.87 7.85
C PRO A 227 0.95 17.39 6.55
#